data_AF-A0A348B2E1-F1
#
_entry.id   AF-A0A348B2E1-F1
#
_cell.length_a   1.000
_cell.length_b   1.000
_cell.length_c   1.000
_cell.angle_alpha   90.00
_cell.angle_beta   90.00
_cell.angle_gamma   90.00
#
_symmetry.space_group_name_H-M   'P 1'
#
loop_
_entity.id
_entity.type
_entity.pdbx_description
1 polymer ?
#
loop_
_entity_poly.entity_id
_entity_poly.type
_entity_poly.pdbx_seq_one_letter_code
_entity_poly.pdbx_strand_id
1 'polypeptide(L)'
;MSNVAEAAVERGLEVVFILPYFEDAPRRRGFIPVRTGMEPRARSVLICASADVLVSLGGEAGTITEVFMAYGMGKPVVVLKGTGMSTDRLAEAFGERLDSRRSAVVKYVDTPEEAGLEAIRLGLTYRGGR
;
A
#
# COMPACT_ATOMS: atom_id res chain seq x y z
N MET A 1 -8.75 6.62 -2.60
CA MET A 1 -8.91 5.20 -2.97
C MET A 1 -9.80 5.00 -4.20
N SER A 2 -10.98 5.62 -4.31
CA SER A 2 -11.91 5.43 -5.44
C SER A 2 -11.31 5.70 -6.82
N ASN A 3 -10.55 6.80 -6.98
CA ASN A 3 -9.98 7.19 -8.28
C ASN A 3 -9.01 6.12 -8.85
N VAL A 4 -8.10 5.58 -8.04
CA VAL A 4 -7.14 4.54 -8.46
C VAL A 4 -7.87 3.24 -8.82
N ALA A 5 -8.86 2.85 -8.01
CA ALA A 5 -9.66 1.65 -8.27
C ALA A 5 -10.44 1.76 -9.58
N GLU A 6 -11.09 2.90 -9.84
CA GLU A 6 -11.83 3.16 -11.07
C GLU A 6 -10.92 3.12 -12.29
N ALA A 7 -9.78 3.82 -12.23
CA ALA A 7 -8.79 3.85 -13.30
C ALA A 7 -8.20 2.45 -13.60
N ALA A 8 -8.03 1.60 -12.59
CA ALA A 8 -7.56 0.24 -12.76
C ALA A 8 -8.59 -0.64 -13.49
N VAL A 9 -9.87 -0.58 -13.08
CA VAL A 9 -10.95 -1.31 -13.74
C VAL A 9 -11.14 -0.87 -15.18
N GLU A 10 -11.02 0.43 -15.47
CA GLU A 10 -11.10 0.96 -16.84
C GLU A 10 -9.98 0.43 -17.74
N ARG A 11 -8.87 -0.03 -17.15
CA ARG A 11 -7.75 -0.68 -17.84
C ARG A 11 -7.86 -2.21 -17.85
N GLY A 12 -8.99 -2.76 -17.44
CA GLY A 12 -9.26 -4.20 -17.42
C GLY A 12 -8.60 -4.95 -16.26
N LEU A 13 -8.14 -4.24 -15.22
CA LEU A 13 -7.59 -4.85 -14.02
C LEU A 13 -8.69 -5.17 -13.01
N GLU A 14 -8.55 -6.29 -12.29
CA GLU A 14 -9.41 -6.61 -11.15
C GLU A 14 -8.99 -5.81 -9.92
N VAL A 15 -9.97 -5.29 -9.18
CA VAL A 15 -9.70 -4.55 -7.94
C VAL A 15 -10.40 -5.22 -6.77
N VAL A 16 -9.60 -5.68 -5.81
CA VAL A 16 -10.08 -6.31 -4.59
C VAL A 16 -10.12 -5.29 -3.46
N PHE A 17 -11.29 -5.11 -2.85
CA PHE A 17 -11.48 -4.27 -1.68
C PHE A 17 -11.53 -5.15 -0.44
N ILE A 18 -10.47 -5.13 0.37
CA ILE A 18 -10.49 -5.75 1.70
C ILE A 18 -11.08 -4.73 2.68
N LEU A 19 -12.25 -5.01 3.26
CA LEU A 19 -13.06 -4.00 3.97
C LEU A 19 -13.14 -4.27 5.48
N PRO A 20 -13.14 -3.23 6.35
CA PRO A 20 -13.45 -3.36 7.77
C PRO A 20 -14.95 -3.59 8.02
N TYR A 21 -15.34 -3.84 9.27
CA TYR A 21 -16.71 -4.21 9.64
C TYR A 21 -17.80 -3.16 9.35
N PHE A 22 -17.45 -1.88 9.18
CA PHE A 22 -18.42 -0.79 9.02
C PHE A 22 -18.44 -0.15 7.62
N GLU A 23 -17.61 -0.64 6.69
CA GLU A 23 -17.55 -0.10 5.33
C GLU A 23 -18.07 -1.11 4.30
N ASP A 24 -18.64 -0.57 3.24
CA ASP A 24 -18.96 -1.31 2.02
C ASP A 24 -18.14 -0.76 0.85
N ALA A 25 -17.73 -1.62 -0.08
CA ALA A 25 -17.13 -1.18 -1.33
C ALA A 25 -18.19 -0.57 -2.26
N PRO A 26 -17.82 0.38 -3.13
CA PRO A 26 -18.69 0.83 -4.21
C PRO A 26 -19.17 -0.36 -5.06
N ARG A 27 -20.44 -0.36 -5.46
CA ARG A 27 -21.01 -1.40 -6.33
C ARG A 27 -20.70 -1.08 -7.78
N ARG A 28 -19.63 -1.64 -8.32
CA ARG A 28 -19.22 -1.51 -9.72
C ARG A 28 -18.69 -2.84 -10.25
N ARG A 29 -18.92 -3.13 -11.54
CA ARG A 29 -18.33 -4.30 -12.21
C ARG A 29 -16.81 -4.19 -12.20
N GLY A 30 -16.11 -5.25 -11.83
CA GLY A 30 -14.65 -5.27 -11.68
C GLY A 30 -14.16 -4.98 -10.25
N PHE A 31 -15.04 -4.55 -9.35
CA PHE A 31 -14.74 -4.45 -7.92
C PHE A 31 -15.16 -5.74 -7.20
N ILE A 32 -14.24 -6.33 -6.43
CA ILE A 32 -14.44 -7.56 -5.67
C ILE A 32 -14.36 -7.21 -4.18
N PRO A 33 -15.51 -7.06 -3.49
CA PRO A 33 -15.52 -6.78 -2.05
C PRO A 33 -15.22 -8.04 -1.23
N VAL A 34 -14.30 -7.93 -0.28
CA VAL A 34 -14.02 -8.92 0.76
C VAL A 34 -14.40 -8.30 2.11
N ARG A 35 -15.57 -8.68 2.63
CA ARG A 35 -16.05 -8.24 3.96
C ARG A 35 -15.37 -9.08 5.03
N THR A 36 -14.44 -8.47 5.77
CA THR A 36 -13.62 -9.22 6.73
C THR A 36 -14.26 -9.37 8.10
N GLY A 37 -15.19 -8.47 8.47
CA GLY A 37 -15.70 -8.36 9.83
C GLY A 37 -14.66 -7.84 10.84
N MET A 38 -13.48 -7.42 10.38
CA MET A 38 -12.37 -7.00 11.24
C MET A 38 -12.38 -5.49 11.50
N GLU A 39 -11.82 -5.09 12.64
CA GLU A 39 -11.46 -3.70 12.93
C GLU A 39 -10.42 -3.18 11.90
N PRO A 40 -10.42 -1.89 11.53
CA PRO A 40 -9.57 -1.34 10.46
C PRO A 40 -8.08 -1.71 10.50
N ARG A 41 -7.43 -1.68 11.68
CA ARG A 41 -6.01 -2.03 11.82
C ARG A 41 -5.79 -3.53 11.67
N ALA A 42 -6.68 -4.35 12.22
CA ALA A 42 -6.63 -5.79 12.05
C ALA A 42 -6.84 -6.18 10.57
N ARG A 43 -7.75 -5.52 9.86
CA ARG A 43 -7.96 -5.68 8.41
C ARG A 43 -6.71 -5.33 7.60
N SER A 44 -5.97 -4.31 8.02
CA SER A 44 -4.75 -3.85 7.32
C SER A 44 -3.68 -4.95 7.21
N VAL A 45 -3.67 -5.89 8.16
CA VAL A 45 -2.82 -7.10 8.11
C VAL A 45 -3.09 -7.92 6.86
N LEU A 46 -4.36 -8.09 6.49
CA LEU A 46 -4.73 -8.84 5.28
C LEU A 46 -4.31 -8.11 4.01
N ILE A 47 -4.37 -6.77 3.98
CA ILE A 47 -3.88 -5.97 2.85
C ILE A 47 -2.38 -6.16 2.69
N CYS A 48 -1.60 -5.95 3.76
CA CYS A 48 -0.15 -6.03 3.70
C CYS A 48 0.33 -7.45 3.39
N ALA A 49 -0.31 -8.48 3.98
CA ALA A 49 0.05 -9.87 3.76
C ALA A 49 -0.21 -10.33 2.31
N SER A 50 -1.29 -9.81 1.69
CA SER A 50 -1.70 -10.16 0.32
C SER A 50 -0.94 -9.42 -0.78
N ALA A 51 -0.09 -8.44 -0.42
CA ALA A 51 0.65 -7.62 -1.37
C ALA A 51 2.06 -8.15 -1.62
N ASP A 52 2.55 -8.05 -2.86
CA ASP A 52 3.98 -8.21 -3.17
C ASP A 52 4.77 -6.91 -2.95
N VAL A 53 4.10 -5.76 -3.13
CA VAL A 53 4.62 -4.41 -2.89
C VAL A 53 3.50 -3.53 -2.35
N LEU A 54 3.79 -2.69 -1.37
CA LEU A 54 2.85 -1.68 -0.89
C LEU A 54 3.17 -0.33 -1.52
N VAL A 55 2.17 0.39 -2.03
CA VAL A 55 2.32 1.76 -2.54
C VAL A 55 1.46 2.71 -1.72
N SER A 56 2.09 3.69 -1.07
CA SER A 56 1.42 4.79 -0.37
C SER A 56 1.32 5.99 -1.31
N LEU A 57 0.10 6.47 -1.53
CA LEU A 57 -0.21 7.64 -2.37
C LEU A 57 -0.59 8.85 -1.49
N GLY A 58 0.10 9.01 -0.37
CA GLY A 58 -0.31 9.88 0.73
C GLY A 58 -1.13 9.15 1.79
N GLY A 59 -1.42 9.83 2.89
CA GLY A 59 -2.22 9.30 3.99
C GLY A 59 -1.70 9.69 5.38
N GLU A 60 -2.50 9.32 6.38
CA GLU A 60 -2.29 9.67 7.80
C GLU A 60 -1.85 8.45 8.62
N ALA A 61 -2.10 8.44 9.93
CA ALA A 61 -1.67 7.41 10.87
C ALA A 61 -2.02 5.97 10.42
N GLY A 62 -3.17 5.76 9.78
CA GLY A 62 -3.56 4.46 9.23
C GLY A 62 -2.60 3.97 8.15
N THR A 63 -2.31 4.81 7.15
CA THR A 63 -1.38 4.51 6.07
C THR A 63 0.06 4.38 6.55
N ILE A 64 0.47 5.21 7.52
CA ILE A 64 1.78 5.05 8.17
C ILE A 64 1.87 3.68 8.84
N THR A 65 0.82 3.25 9.55
CA THR A 65 0.76 1.92 10.16
C THR A 65 0.88 0.81 9.11
N GLU A 66 0.18 0.93 7.97
CA GLU A 66 0.30 -0.01 6.84
C GLU A 66 1.72 -0.04 6.26
N VAL A 67 2.39 1.11 6.11
CA VAL A 67 3.79 1.19 5.64
C VAL A 67 4.72 0.41 6.57
N PHE A 68 4.65 0.65 7.88
CA PHE A 68 5.47 -0.08 8.86
C PHE A 68 5.13 -1.56 8.90
N MET A 69 3.86 -1.91 8.77
CA MET A 69 3.38 -3.29 8.78
C MET A 69 3.90 -4.06 7.55
N ALA A 70 3.73 -3.53 6.35
CA ALA A 70 4.24 -4.14 5.11
C ALA A 70 5.76 -4.28 5.14
N TYR A 71 6.48 -3.22 5.53
CA TYR A 71 7.93 -3.27 5.72
C TYR A 71 8.33 -4.37 6.72
N GLY A 72 7.63 -4.46 7.87
CA GLY A 72 7.89 -5.47 8.89
C GLY A 72 7.64 -6.91 8.42
N MET A 73 6.73 -7.10 7.46
CA MET A 73 6.47 -8.35 6.76
C MET A 73 7.45 -8.63 5.60
N GLY A 74 8.50 -7.82 5.47
CA GLY A 74 9.49 -7.95 4.40
C GLY A 74 8.98 -7.51 3.03
N LYS A 75 7.84 -6.82 2.96
CA LYS A 75 7.30 -6.31 1.69
C LYS A 75 8.00 -4.99 1.35
N PRO A 76 8.54 -4.84 0.13
CA PRO A 76 9.01 -3.53 -0.34
C PRO A 76 7.86 -2.51 -0.33
N VAL A 77 8.20 -1.27 -0.02
CA VAL A 77 7.24 -0.16 0.05
C VAL A 77 7.68 0.98 -0.86
N VAL A 78 6.73 1.56 -1.59
CA VAL A 78 6.91 2.80 -2.35
C VAL A 78 6.04 3.88 -1.71
N VAL A 79 6.60 5.05 -1.46
CA VAL A 79 5.90 6.21 -0.89
C VAL A 79 6.00 7.37 -1.86
N LEU A 80 4.85 7.83 -2.36
CA LEU A 80 4.75 9.07 -3.11
C LEU A 80 4.87 10.26 -2.13
N LYS A 81 5.87 11.11 -2.36
CA LYS A 81 6.11 12.34 -1.61
C LYS A 81 5.37 13.52 -2.22
N GLY A 82 5.36 14.64 -1.49
CA GLY A 82 4.80 15.91 -1.97
C GLY A 82 3.28 15.90 -2.00
N THR A 83 2.66 14.99 -1.25
CA THR A 83 1.20 14.86 -1.16
C THR A 83 0.60 15.85 -0.16
N GLY A 84 1.42 16.45 0.70
CA GLY A 84 1.01 17.32 1.80
C GLY A 84 0.48 16.55 3.02
N MET A 85 0.56 15.22 3.01
CA MET A 85 0.04 14.34 4.06
C MET A 85 1.15 13.89 5.01
N SER A 86 0.79 13.33 6.18
CA SER A 86 1.78 12.91 7.19
C SER A 86 2.80 11.87 6.70
N THR A 87 2.45 11.06 5.69
CA THR A 87 3.35 10.10 5.05
C THR A 87 4.58 10.73 4.37
N ASP A 88 4.52 12.01 3.98
CA ASP A 88 5.68 12.73 3.43
C ASP A 88 6.86 12.80 4.42
N ARG A 89 6.57 12.77 5.72
CA ARG A 89 7.59 12.87 6.80
C ARG A 89 8.41 11.58 6.98
N LEU A 90 7.98 10.45 6.39
CA LEU A 90 8.66 9.17 6.58
C LEU A 90 10.09 9.19 6.03
N ALA A 91 10.32 9.89 4.92
CA ALA A 91 11.64 10.01 4.31
C ALA A 91 12.64 10.69 5.23
N GLU A 92 12.24 11.81 5.84
CA GLU A 92 13.06 12.57 6.79
C GLU A 92 13.29 11.80 8.09
N ALA A 93 12.26 11.11 8.60
CA ALA A 93 12.33 10.43 9.88
C ALA A 93 13.15 9.13 9.86
N PHE A 94 13.11 8.37 8.75
CA PHE A 94 13.66 7.00 8.72
C PHE A 94 14.57 6.69 7.51
N GLY A 95 14.56 7.49 6.45
CA GLY A 95 15.24 7.14 5.20
C GLY A 95 14.76 5.79 4.62
N GLU A 96 15.59 5.09 3.85
CA GLU A 96 15.16 3.88 3.13
C GLU A 96 14.95 2.61 4.00
N ARG A 97 15.21 2.67 5.32
CA ARG A 97 15.10 1.54 6.26
C ARG A 97 14.43 2.00 7.54
N LEU A 98 13.24 1.49 7.82
CA LEU A 98 12.40 1.95 8.94
C LEU A 98 12.90 1.48 10.31
N ASP A 99 13.77 0.47 10.36
CA ASP A 99 14.37 -0.03 11.59
C ASP A 99 15.75 -0.67 11.36
N SER A 100 16.40 -1.06 12.46
CA SER A 100 17.71 -1.72 12.45
C SER A 100 17.69 -3.14 11.85
N ARG A 101 16.52 -3.80 11.82
CA ARG A 101 16.36 -5.14 11.24
C ARG A 101 16.39 -5.13 9.72
N ARG A 102 16.11 -3.99 9.09
CA ARG A 102 16.20 -3.79 7.63
C ARG A 102 15.37 -4.82 6.85
N SER A 103 14.16 -5.13 7.37
CA SER A 103 13.29 -6.19 6.84
C SER A 103 12.93 -6.01 5.36
N ALA A 104 12.81 -4.77 4.89
CA ALA A 104 12.54 -4.44 3.49
C ALA A 104 13.23 -3.14 3.08
N VAL A 105 12.93 -2.65 1.89
CA VAL A 105 13.31 -1.32 1.41
C VAL A 105 12.07 -0.43 1.32
N VAL A 106 12.24 0.85 1.66
CA VAL A 106 11.29 1.90 1.33
C VAL A 106 11.89 2.79 0.24
N LYS A 107 11.16 2.98 -0.85
CA LYS A 107 11.50 3.92 -1.92
C LYS A 107 10.59 5.12 -1.87
N TYR A 108 11.18 6.30 -1.88
CA TYR A 108 10.46 7.57 -1.92
C TYR A 108 10.57 8.15 -3.32
N VAL A 109 9.44 8.48 -3.91
CA VAL A 109 9.33 8.98 -5.29
C VAL A 109 8.55 10.28 -5.30
N ASP A 110 8.73 11.09 -6.34
CA ASP A 110 8.13 12.42 -6.41
C ASP A 110 6.94 12.48 -7.39
N THR A 111 6.75 11.44 -8.21
CA THR A 111 5.66 11.36 -9.20
C THR A 111 4.88 10.04 -9.15
N PRO A 112 3.58 10.03 -9.51
CA PRO A 112 2.80 8.80 -9.65
C PRO A 112 3.39 7.81 -10.67
N GLU A 113 3.99 8.32 -11.75
CA GLU A 113 4.63 7.52 -12.80
C GLU A 113 5.83 6.75 -12.24
N GLU A 114 6.71 7.42 -11.50
CA GLU A 114 7.81 6.77 -10.79
C GLU A 114 7.30 5.75 -9.77
N ALA A 115 6.21 6.06 -9.06
CA ALA A 115 5.60 5.15 -8.10
C ALA A 115 5.17 3.83 -8.77
N GLY A 116 4.53 3.92 -9.95
CA GLY A 116 4.13 2.75 -10.73
C GLY A 116 5.33 1.93 -11.24
N LEU A 117 6.35 2.60 -11.78
CA LEU A 117 7.55 1.93 -12.29
C LEU A 117 8.33 1.22 -11.17
N GLU A 118 8.52 1.89 -10.04
CA GLU A 118 9.19 1.29 -8.88
C GLU A 118 8.38 0.14 -8.27
N ALA A 119 7.05 0.25 -8.24
CA ALA A 119 6.18 -0.82 -7.78
C ALA A 119 6.34 -2.08 -8.65
N ILE A 120 6.33 -1.93 -9.98
CA ILE A 120 6.58 -3.05 -10.92
C ILE A 120 7.97 -3.64 -10.69
N ARG A 121 9.01 -2.79 -10.64
CA ARG A 121 10.39 -3.23 -10.47
C ARG A 121 10.57 -4.03 -9.18
N LEU A 122 10.06 -3.51 -8.06
CA LEU A 122 10.15 -4.14 -6.75
C LEU A 122 9.31 -5.43 -6.69
N GLY A 123 8.08 -5.39 -7.19
CA GLY A 123 7.17 -6.55 -7.23
C GLY A 123 7.75 -7.73 -8.02
N LEU A 124 8.39 -7.48 -9.17
CA LEU A 124 9.05 -8.54 -9.97
C LEU A 124 10.26 -9.17 -9.28
N THR A 125 10.92 -8.44 -8.37
CA THR A 125 12.09 -8.94 -7.62
C THR A 125 11.74 -9.54 -6.27
N TYR A 126 10.52 -9.30 -5.78
CA TYR A 126 10.03 -9.84 -4.53
C TYR A 126 9.80 -11.35 -4.67
N ARG A 127 10.41 -12.15 -3.79
CA ARG A 127 10.36 -13.62 -3.84
C ARG A 127 9.54 -14.26 -2.72
N GLY A 128 8.62 -13.50 -2.10
CA GLY A 128 7.89 -13.93 -0.91
C GLY A 128 8.74 -13.81 0.36
N GLY A 129 8.11 -13.35 1.44
CA GLY A 129 8.75 -13.28 2.76
C GLY A 129 9.03 -14.70 3.23
N ARG A 130 10.29 -14.99 3.55
CA ARG A 130 10.65 -16.18 4.33
C ARG A 130 10.23 -15.99 5.78
#